data_AF-A0A2U1L4Q3-F1
#
_entry.id   AF-A0A2U1L4Q3-F1
#
_cell.length_a   1.000
_cell.length_b   1.000
_cell.length_c   1.000
_cell.angle_alpha   90.00
_cell.angle_beta   90.00
_cell.angle_gamma   90.00
#
_symmetry.space_group_name_H-M   'P 1'
#
loop_
_entity.id
_entity.type
_entity.pdbx_description
1 polymer ?
#
loop_
_entity_poly.entity_id
_entity_poly.type
_entity_poly.pdbx_seq_one_letter_code
_entity_poly.pdbx_strand_id
1 'polypeptide(L)'
;MPLGSMALRVGNGRNVSFWNDVWVGDYRLRDKFPRLYDMELNKECFIADRWVEDQWVWSWNRSIRSGSRIEHQLMEMLAILMNVNISDTDDKWKWEFELDGIFSDRLPTRMNLAAKDIDIPSVLCPICNNDIESSDHSFFKCDTAVHLWRMVSRWCDLNLPGFDNTSSMLSWLESIGVQRRRILEVILYTTVWCIWRFRNGLVFKDSTMKKSFIFESIVINSYHWFSSRCKKHNISWTLWLQNPMLHFFV
;
A
#
# COMPACT_ATOMS: atom_id res chain seq x y z
N MET A 1 -3.70 3.24 9.64
CA MET A 1 -4.78 3.11 8.64
C MET A 1 -5.49 1.81 8.90
N PRO A 2 -6.80 1.67 8.67
CA PRO A 2 -7.32 0.34 8.43
C PRO A 2 -6.60 -0.16 7.18
N LEU A 3 -6.06 -1.36 7.25
CA LEU A 3 -5.34 -2.03 6.16
C LEU A 3 -6.16 -2.12 4.84
N GLY A 4 -7.43 -1.71 4.85
CA GLY A 4 -8.37 -1.81 3.73
C GLY A 4 -8.30 -0.72 2.65
N SER A 5 -7.55 0.38 2.80
CA SER A 5 -7.53 1.44 1.76
C SER A 5 -6.60 1.16 0.56
N MET A 6 -5.98 -0.03 0.52
CA MET A 6 -5.14 -0.47 -0.60
C MET A 6 -5.62 -1.83 -1.09
N ALA A 7 -6.13 -1.87 -2.32
CA ALA A 7 -6.53 -3.07 -3.02
C ALA A 7 -5.35 -3.65 -3.81
N LEU A 8 -5.01 -4.90 -3.54
CA LEU A 8 -4.04 -5.64 -4.34
C LEU A 8 -4.68 -6.03 -5.68
N ARG A 9 -4.13 -5.53 -6.78
CA ARG A 9 -4.45 -6.00 -8.12
C ARG A 9 -3.44 -7.08 -8.51
N VAL A 10 -3.92 -8.31 -8.55
CA VAL A 10 -3.12 -9.46 -8.98
C VAL A 10 -2.67 -9.25 -10.43
N GLY A 11 -1.37 -9.40 -10.65
CA GLY A 11 -0.74 -9.44 -11.96
C GLY A 11 -0.32 -10.88 -12.22
N ASN A 12 0.99 -11.14 -12.16
CA ASN A 12 1.61 -12.43 -12.38
C ASN A 12 1.59 -13.35 -11.15
N GLY A 13 1.15 -12.86 -9.99
CA GLY A 13 0.95 -13.65 -8.79
C GLY A 13 2.24 -14.11 -8.10
N ARG A 14 3.42 -13.63 -8.51
CA ARG A 14 4.71 -14.09 -7.98
C ARG A 14 5.02 -13.57 -6.57
N ASN A 15 4.32 -12.51 -6.15
CA ASN A 15 4.53 -11.83 -4.88
C ASN A 15 3.28 -11.79 -4.00
N VAL A 16 2.23 -12.54 -4.37
CA VAL A 16 0.97 -12.61 -3.62
C VAL A 16 0.77 -14.01 -3.05
N SER A 17 0.69 -14.11 -1.73
CA SER A 17 0.39 -15.39 -1.08
C SER A 17 -1.04 -15.80 -1.37
N PHE A 18 -1.22 -17.02 -1.90
CA PHE A 18 -2.53 -17.54 -2.25
C PHE A 18 -3.44 -17.64 -1.01
N TRP A 19 -2.92 -18.08 0.13
CA TRP A 19 -3.73 -18.33 1.33
C TRP A 19 -3.74 -17.16 2.33
N ASN A 20 -2.63 -16.44 2.44
CA ASN A 20 -2.37 -15.55 3.57
C ASN A 20 -2.62 -14.06 3.28
N ASP A 21 -2.75 -13.68 2.01
CA ASP A 21 -3.02 -12.29 1.61
C ASP A 21 -4.50 -12.10 1.26
N VAL A 22 -4.99 -10.86 1.39
CA VAL A 22 -6.34 -10.47 0.95
C VAL A 22 -6.20 -9.97 -0.50
N TRP A 23 -6.41 -10.87 -1.46
CA TRP A 23 -6.24 -10.57 -2.89
C TRP A 23 -7.48 -10.87 -3.73
N VAL A 24 -8.49 -11.51 -3.13
CA VAL A 24 -9.79 -11.75 -3.74
C VAL A 24 -10.89 -11.60 -2.67
N GLY A 25 -11.85 -10.72 -2.92
CA GLY A 25 -12.83 -10.30 -1.92
C GLY A 25 -12.21 -9.46 -0.79
N ASP A 26 -12.79 -9.55 0.40
CA ASP A 26 -12.43 -8.79 1.61
C ASP A 26 -11.89 -9.69 2.74
N TYR A 27 -11.50 -10.92 2.42
CA TYR A 27 -11.03 -11.94 3.36
C TYR A 27 -9.78 -12.66 2.83
N ARG A 28 -9.06 -13.34 3.74
CA ARG A 28 -8.04 -14.30 3.35
C ARG A 28 -8.71 -15.63 3.00
N LEU A 29 -8.24 -16.30 1.95
CA LEU A 29 -8.79 -17.61 1.56
C LEU A 29 -8.65 -18.65 2.68
N ARG A 30 -7.60 -18.57 3.52
CA ARG A 30 -7.44 -19.50 4.64
C ARG A 30 -8.51 -19.35 5.73
N ASP A 31 -9.01 -18.13 5.93
CA ASP A 31 -9.99 -17.82 6.96
C ASP A 31 -11.39 -18.24 6.47
N LYS A 32 -11.67 -18.06 5.17
CA LYS A 32 -12.93 -18.49 4.54
C LYS A 32 -12.99 -20.00 4.26
N PHE A 33 -11.88 -20.60 3.83
CA PHE A 33 -11.79 -22.01 3.43
C PHE A 33 -10.78 -22.80 4.29
N PRO A 34 -10.97 -22.88 5.62
CA PRO A 34 -9.98 -23.46 6.53
C PRO A 34 -9.70 -24.95 6.26
N ARG A 35 -10.68 -25.72 5.75
CA ARG A 35 -10.46 -27.16 5.47
C ARG A 35 -9.60 -27.39 4.23
N LEU A 36 -9.73 -26.54 3.22
CA LEU A 36 -8.83 -26.55 2.06
C LEU A 36 -7.43 -26.09 2.48
N TYR A 37 -7.36 -25.04 3.29
CA TYR A 37 -6.09 -24.62 3.86
C TYR A 37 -5.41 -25.76 4.61
N ASP A 38 -6.10 -26.52 5.46
CA ASP A 38 -5.55 -27.69 6.16
C ASP A 38 -5.09 -28.83 5.24
N MET A 39 -5.58 -28.87 4.01
CA MET A 39 -5.14 -29.83 3.00
C MET A 39 -3.91 -29.37 2.22
N GLU A 40 -3.66 -28.06 2.14
CA GLU A 40 -2.50 -27.51 1.43
C GLU A 40 -1.18 -27.98 2.06
N LEU A 41 -0.30 -28.55 1.22
CA LEU A 41 1.05 -28.95 1.61
C LEU A 41 1.98 -27.76 1.78
N ASN A 42 1.87 -26.74 0.92
CA ASN A 42 2.64 -25.51 1.02
C ASN A 42 1.75 -24.33 1.42
N LYS A 43 1.64 -24.08 2.73
CA LYS A 43 0.81 -23.00 3.29
C LYS A 43 1.27 -21.60 2.88
N GLU A 44 2.53 -21.46 2.47
CA GLU A 44 3.15 -20.19 2.04
C GLU A 44 3.23 -20.08 0.51
N CYS A 45 2.44 -20.85 -0.23
CA CYS A 45 2.43 -20.77 -1.69
C CYS A 45 1.89 -19.43 -2.20
N PHE A 46 2.37 -19.07 -3.38
CA PHE A 46 1.98 -17.87 -4.11
C PHE A 46 0.93 -18.19 -5.17
N ILE A 47 0.25 -17.18 -5.69
CA ILE A 47 -0.71 -17.36 -6.80
C ILE A 47 -0.01 -18.00 -8.00
N ALA A 48 1.21 -17.57 -8.33
CA ALA A 48 2.00 -18.13 -9.43
C ALA A 48 2.33 -19.63 -9.25
N ASP A 49 2.33 -20.15 -8.02
CA ASP A 49 2.56 -21.58 -7.75
C ASP A 49 1.28 -22.42 -7.92
N ARG A 50 0.13 -21.75 -8.07
CA ARG A 50 -1.20 -22.37 -8.20
C ARG A 50 -1.84 -22.05 -9.54
N TRP A 51 -1.37 -21.05 -10.28
CA TRP A 51 -1.83 -20.74 -11.64
C TRP A 51 -0.75 -21.11 -12.65
N VAL A 52 -0.96 -22.22 -13.36
CA VAL A 52 -0.02 -22.79 -14.33
C VAL A 52 -0.77 -23.09 -15.61
N GLU A 53 -0.29 -22.58 -16.74
CA GLU A 53 -0.89 -22.83 -18.07
C GLU A 53 -2.41 -22.53 -18.11
N ASP A 54 -2.80 -21.38 -17.57
CA ASP A 54 -4.20 -20.93 -17.46
C ASP A 54 -5.12 -21.87 -16.67
N GLN A 55 -4.56 -22.69 -15.78
CA GLN A 55 -5.30 -23.61 -14.93
C GLN A 55 -4.87 -23.50 -13.46
N TRP A 56 -5.85 -23.67 -12.57
CA TRP A 56 -5.58 -23.78 -11.14
C TRP A 56 -5.08 -25.19 -10.78
N VAL A 57 -3.84 -25.27 -10.32
CA VAL A 57 -3.20 -26.49 -9.81
C VAL A 57 -3.13 -26.47 -8.29
N TRP A 58 -3.24 -27.64 -7.67
CA TRP A 58 -3.36 -27.76 -6.22
C TRP A 58 -2.39 -28.79 -5.63
N SER A 59 -1.90 -28.52 -4.41
CA SER A 59 -0.98 -29.43 -3.71
C SER A 59 -1.64 -29.95 -2.42
N TRP A 60 -2.61 -30.84 -2.58
CA TRP A 60 -3.36 -31.41 -1.47
C TRP A 60 -2.64 -32.60 -0.83
N ASN A 61 -2.64 -32.66 0.50
CA ASN A 61 -2.07 -33.79 1.26
C ASN A 61 -2.88 -35.09 1.15
N ARG A 62 -4.06 -35.05 0.55
CA ARG A 62 -4.94 -36.21 0.29
C ARG A 62 -5.93 -35.89 -0.82
N SER A 63 -6.52 -36.92 -1.43
CA SER A 63 -7.59 -36.76 -2.42
C SER A 63 -8.88 -36.22 -1.78
N ILE A 64 -9.59 -35.36 -2.49
CA ILE A 64 -10.90 -34.85 -2.08
C ILE A 64 -11.97 -35.88 -2.46
N ARG A 65 -12.79 -36.28 -1.48
CA ARG A 65 -13.91 -37.20 -1.70
C ARG A 65 -15.10 -36.45 -2.27
N SER A 66 -15.78 -37.03 -3.26
CA SER A 66 -17.02 -36.47 -3.81
C SER A 66 -18.14 -36.47 -2.77
N GLY A 67 -18.98 -35.44 -2.80
CA GLY A 67 -20.02 -35.13 -1.82
C GLY A 67 -19.49 -34.60 -0.48
N SER A 68 -18.18 -34.42 -0.31
CA SER A 68 -17.62 -33.98 0.96
C SER A 68 -17.78 -32.47 1.18
N ARG A 69 -17.78 -32.05 2.46
CA ARG A 69 -17.74 -30.62 2.82
C ARG A 69 -16.51 -29.90 2.26
N ILE A 70 -15.42 -30.62 2.00
CA ILE A 70 -14.20 -30.08 1.43
C ILE A 70 -14.40 -29.79 -0.06
N GLU A 71 -15.03 -30.72 -0.79
CA GLU A 71 -15.40 -30.49 -2.20
C GLU A 71 -16.32 -29.27 -2.33
N HIS A 72 -17.29 -29.12 -1.43
CA HIS A 72 -18.14 -27.92 -1.43
C HIS A 72 -17.36 -26.62 -1.24
N GLN A 73 -16.37 -26.58 -0.32
CA GLN A 73 -15.47 -25.43 -0.19
C GLN A 73 -14.65 -25.18 -1.45
N LEU A 74 -14.20 -26.24 -2.14
CA LEU A 74 -13.45 -26.12 -3.38
C LEU A 74 -14.32 -25.50 -4.48
N MET A 75 -15.56 -25.96 -4.64
CA MET A 75 -16.48 -25.41 -5.65
C MET A 75 -16.79 -23.94 -5.40
N GLU A 76 -17.00 -23.53 -4.14
CA GLU A 76 -17.20 -22.13 -3.79
C GLU A 76 -15.94 -21.29 -4.06
N MET A 77 -14.76 -21.79 -3.69
CA MET A 77 -13.49 -21.12 -3.97
C MET A 77 -13.27 -20.96 -5.48
N LEU A 78 -13.48 -22.00 -6.28
CA LEU A 78 -13.34 -21.96 -7.73
C LEU A 78 -14.31 -20.95 -8.37
N ALA A 79 -15.55 -20.85 -7.88
CA ALA A 79 -16.51 -19.85 -8.37
C ALA A 79 -16.03 -18.41 -8.14
N ILE A 80 -15.36 -18.15 -7.00
CA ILE A 80 -14.75 -16.85 -6.70
C ILE A 80 -13.54 -16.60 -7.60
N LEU A 81 -12.69 -17.61 -7.77
CA LEU A 81 -11.46 -17.52 -8.56
C LEU A 81 -11.73 -17.38 -10.06
N MET A 82 -12.89 -17.81 -10.56
CA MET A 82 -13.28 -17.67 -11.97
C MET A 82 -13.30 -16.21 -12.46
N ASN A 83 -13.49 -15.25 -11.56
CA ASN A 83 -13.50 -13.82 -11.89
C ASN A 83 -12.13 -13.14 -11.71
N VAL A 84 -11.10 -13.88 -11.31
CA VAL A 84 -9.75 -13.34 -11.14
C VAL A 84 -9.06 -13.32 -12.49
N ASN A 85 -8.53 -12.16 -12.88
CA ASN A 85 -7.74 -12.02 -14.09
C ASN A 85 -6.24 -12.01 -13.73
N ILE A 86 -5.54 -13.10 -14.05
CA ILE A 86 -4.09 -13.23 -13.90
C ILE A 86 -3.43 -12.86 -15.23
N SER A 87 -2.38 -12.05 -15.19
CA SER A 87 -1.71 -11.54 -16.38
C SER A 87 -0.19 -11.59 -16.21
N ASP A 88 0.56 -11.40 -17.29
CA ASP A 88 2.04 -11.35 -17.22
C ASP A 88 2.59 -10.07 -16.57
N THR A 89 1.73 -9.10 -16.25
CA THR A 89 2.15 -7.86 -15.60
C THR A 89 2.54 -8.11 -14.14
N ASP A 90 3.42 -7.27 -13.58
CA ASP A 90 3.76 -7.38 -12.16
C ASP A 90 2.54 -7.14 -11.26
N ASP A 91 2.49 -7.83 -10.12
CA ASP A 91 1.51 -7.58 -9.06
C ASP A 91 1.56 -6.12 -8.60
N LYS A 92 0.42 -5.43 -8.59
CA LYS A 92 0.34 -4.01 -8.23
C LYS A 92 -0.54 -3.80 -7.02
N TRP A 93 0.02 -3.17 -6.00
CA TRP A 93 -0.80 -2.60 -4.94
C TRP A 93 -1.39 -1.29 -5.44
N LYS A 94 -2.70 -1.29 -5.66
CA LYS A 94 -3.43 -0.05 -5.91
C LYS A 94 -3.94 0.49 -4.58
N TRP A 95 -3.88 1.78 -4.41
CA TRP A 95 -4.77 2.42 -3.45
C TRP A 95 -6.19 2.27 -3.99
N GLU A 96 -7.17 1.91 -3.15
CA GLU A 96 -8.60 1.95 -3.56
C GLU A 96 -8.97 3.35 -4.08
N PHE A 97 -8.21 4.34 -3.64
CA PHE A 97 -8.20 5.70 -4.12
C PHE A 97 -6.93 5.95 -4.93
N GLU A 98 -6.94 5.51 -6.19
CA GLU A 98 -5.84 5.73 -7.12
C GLU A 98 -5.47 7.23 -7.11
N LEU A 99 -4.19 7.51 -6.92
CA LEU A 99 -3.60 8.84 -6.77
C LEU A 99 -3.53 9.62 -8.10
N ASP A 100 -4.37 9.27 -9.07
CA ASP A 100 -4.40 9.82 -10.42
C ASP A 100 -5.29 11.07 -10.49
N GLY A 101 -4.93 12.13 -9.75
CA GLY A 101 -5.62 13.44 -9.77
C GLY A 101 -7.05 13.46 -9.19
N ILE A 102 -7.85 12.42 -9.45
CA ILE A 102 -9.23 12.22 -9.00
C ILE A 102 -9.31 12.19 -7.47
N PHE A 103 -8.27 11.73 -6.77
CA PHE A 103 -8.23 11.76 -5.30
C PHE A 103 -7.90 13.14 -4.73
N SER A 104 -7.05 13.93 -5.40
CA SER A 104 -6.69 15.29 -4.96
C SER A 104 -7.94 16.15 -4.79
N ASP A 105 -8.88 16.08 -5.75
CA ASP A 105 -10.15 16.82 -5.73
C ASP A 105 -11.18 16.23 -4.74
N ARG A 106 -11.01 14.96 -4.33
CA ARG A 106 -11.92 14.29 -3.38
C ARG A 106 -11.49 14.45 -1.93
N LEU A 107 -10.23 14.75 -1.67
CA LEU A 107 -9.74 14.98 -0.31
C LEU A 107 -10.45 16.18 0.33
N PRO A 108 -10.85 16.10 1.61
CA PRO A 108 -11.45 17.22 2.34
C PRO A 108 -10.39 18.25 2.77
N THR A 109 -9.64 18.77 1.79
CA THR A 109 -8.81 19.97 1.93
C THR A 109 -9.71 21.18 2.07
N ARG A 110 -9.26 22.25 2.74
CA ARG A 110 -10.08 23.46 2.89
C ARG A 110 -10.43 24.10 1.55
N MET A 111 -9.55 24.03 0.54
CA MET A 111 -9.88 24.45 -0.83
C MET A 111 -11.07 23.67 -1.41
N ASN A 112 -11.07 22.33 -1.28
CA ASN A 112 -12.16 21.49 -1.80
C ASN A 112 -13.45 21.62 -1.00
N LEU A 113 -13.36 21.88 0.31
CA LEU A 113 -14.53 22.14 1.15
C LEU A 113 -15.18 23.49 0.81
N ALA A 114 -14.37 24.54 0.65
CA ALA A 114 -14.85 25.85 0.21
C ALA A 114 -15.49 25.79 -1.18
N ALA A 115 -14.92 25.03 -2.12
CA ALA A 115 -15.49 24.80 -3.45
C ALA A 115 -16.83 24.05 -3.42
N LYS A 116 -17.21 23.43 -2.29
CA LYS A 116 -18.49 22.75 -2.06
C LYS A 116 -19.44 23.57 -1.18
N ASP A 117 -19.16 24.88 -1.01
CA ASP A 117 -19.94 25.80 -0.17
C ASP A 117 -20.08 25.34 1.30
N ILE A 118 -19.13 24.55 1.80
CA ILE A 118 -19.08 24.14 3.20
C ILE A 118 -18.44 25.27 3.99
N ASP A 119 -19.16 25.77 5.01
CA ASP A 119 -18.65 26.80 5.91
C ASP A 119 -17.44 26.29 6.70
N ILE A 120 -16.31 26.97 6.52
CA ILE A 120 -15.04 26.65 7.16
C ILE A 120 -14.40 27.91 7.76
N PRO A 121 -13.83 27.85 8.97
CA PRO A 121 -13.29 29.04 9.64
C PRO A 121 -12.12 29.73 8.91
N SER A 122 -11.42 28.99 8.04
CA SER A 122 -10.26 29.49 7.31
C SER A 122 -9.93 28.54 6.15
N VAL A 123 -9.41 29.09 5.05
CA VAL A 123 -8.89 28.34 3.90
C VAL A 123 -7.40 27.96 4.03
N LEU A 124 -6.72 28.48 5.06
CA LEU A 124 -5.28 28.28 5.23
C LEU A 124 -4.95 26.83 5.61
N CYS A 125 -3.77 26.36 5.24
CA CYS A 125 -3.26 25.05 5.58
C CYS A 125 -3.19 24.86 7.10
N PRO A 126 -3.82 23.81 7.67
CA PRO A 126 -3.75 23.54 9.09
C PRO A 126 -2.33 23.27 9.60
N ILE A 127 -1.42 22.83 8.72
CA ILE A 127 -0.04 22.48 9.10
C ILE A 127 0.85 23.72 9.24
N CYS A 128 0.85 24.63 8.25
CA CYS A 128 1.74 25.82 8.25
C CYS A 128 1.02 27.12 8.60
N ASN A 129 -0.30 27.18 8.46
CA ASN A 129 -1.13 28.37 8.64
C ASN A 129 -0.69 29.60 7.83
N ASN A 130 -0.08 29.37 6.65
CA ASN A 130 0.48 30.42 5.81
C ASN A 130 -0.17 30.49 4.41
N ASP A 131 -0.33 29.35 3.74
CA ASP A 131 -0.87 29.27 2.37
C ASP A 131 -2.22 28.56 2.33
N ILE A 132 -2.94 28.69 1.21
CA ILE A 132 -4.22 27.99 0.99
C ILE A 132 -4.01 26.47 0.99
N GLU A 133 -4.89 25.74 1.68
CA GLU A 133 -4.82 24.29 1.74
C GLU A 133 -5.38 23.62 0.48
N SER A 134 -4.50 23.31 -0.48
CA SER A 134 -4.75 22.29 -1.52
C SER A 134 -4.07 20.96 -1.15
N SER A 135 -4.33 19.88 -1.90
CA SER A 135 -3.58 18.63 -1.73
C SER A 135 -2.11 18.82 -2.05
N ASP A 136 -1.81 19.56 -3.12
CA ASP A 136 -0.45 19.82 -3.58
C ASP A 136 0.33 20.60 -2.54
N HIS A 137 -0.30 21.64 -1.98
CA HIS A 137 0.28 22.36 -0.86
C HIS A 137 0.48 21.44 0.34
N SER A 138 -0.57 20.73 0.77
CA SER A 138 -0.51 19.88 1.97
C SER A 138 0.58 18.82 1.89
N PHE A 139 0.73 18.16 0.73
CA PHE A 139 1.63 17.02 0.57
C PHE A 139 3.01 17.37 0.05
N PHE A 140 3.18 18.46 -0.70
CA PHE A 140 4.41 18.70 -1.44
C PHE A 140 4.99 20.10 -1.25
N LYS A 141 4.15 21.15 -1.13
CA LYS A 141 4.63 22.55 -1.09
C LYS A 141 4.67 23.17 0.31
N CYS A 142 3.97 22.61 1.28
CA CYS A 142 3.99 23.07 2.68
C CYS A 142 5.41 22.92 3.25
N ASP A 143 5.91 23.92 3.98
CA ASP A 143 7.27 23.90 4.56
C ASP A 143 7.55 22.63 5.37
N THR A 144 6.54 22.13 6.08
CA THR A 144 6.64 20.88 6.84
C THR A 144 6.78 19.67 5.91
N ALA A 145 5.99 19.62 4.84
CA ALA A 145 6.04 18.55 3.86
C ALA A 145 7.38 18.57 3.12
N VAL A 146 7.84 19.73 2.65
CA VAL A 146 9.15 19.92 2.00
C VAL A 146 10.28 19.46 2.92
N HIS A 147 10.22 19.80 4.20
CA HIS A 147 11.21 19.34 5.18
C HIS A 147 11.20 17.80 5.33
N LEU A 148 10.02 17.19 5.43
CA LEU A 148 9.89 15.73 5.53
C LEU A 148 10.40 15.02 4.28
N TRP A 149 10.09 15.51 3.09
CA TRP A 149 10.62 14.95 1.83
C TRP A 149 12.15 15.03 1.77
N ARG A 150 12.76 16.12 2.26
CA ARG A 150 14.22 16.22 2.39
C ARG A 150 14.80 15.20 3.37
N MET A 151 14.12 14.94 4.48
CA MET A 151 14.53 13.89 5.42
C MET A 151 14.44 12.49 4.79
N VAL A 152 13.35 12.21 4.08
CA VAL A 152 13.17 10.94 3.34
C VAL A 152 14.22 10.77 2.25
N SER A 153 14.52 11.82 1.48
CA SER A 153 15.58 11.85 0.48
C SER A 153 16.94 11.49 1.06
N ARG A 154 17.30 12.09 2.21
CA ARG A 154 18.54 11.79 2.93
C ARG A 154 18.57 10.37 3.49
N TRP A 155 17.46 9.90 4.04
CA TRP A 155 17.35 8.55 4.62
C TRP A 155 17.50 7.45 3.57
N CYS A 156 16.93 7.63 2.38
CA CYS A 156 17.11 6.70 1.28
C CYS A 156 18.46 6.83 0.57
N ASP A 157 19.27 7.85 0.90
CA ASP A 157 20.48 8.25 0.16
C ASP A 157 20.21 8.41 -1.34
N LEU A 158 19.12 9.13 -1.66
CA LEU A 158 18.69 9.41 -3.03
C LEU A 158 18.44 10.90 -3.21
N ASN A 159 18.76 11.42 -4.39
CA ASN A 159 18.35 12.76 -4.80
C ASN A 159 16.88 12.70 -5.29
N LEU A 160 15.94 12.78 -4.36
CA LEU A 160 14.52 12.90 -4.72
C LEU A 160 14.28 14.28 -5.36
N PRO A 161 13.55 14.36 -6.49
CA PRO A 161 13.18 15.64 -7.04
C PRO A 161 12.19 16.36 -6.10
N GLY A 162 12.15 17.69 -6.20
CA GLY A 162 11.06 18.44 -5.59
C GLY A 162 9.77 18.12 -6.34
N PHE A 163 8.89 17.32 -5.75
CA PHE A 163 7.58 17.04 -6.32
C PHE A 163 6.69 18.28 -6.17
N ASP A 164 5.91 18.60 -7.21
CA ASP A 164 4.93 19.69 -7.16
C ASP A 164 3.52 19.18 -6.85
N ASN A 165 3.26 17.94 -7.23
CA ASN A 165 1.97 17.28 -7.12
C ASN A 165 2.13 15.77 -7.21
N THR A 166 1.02 15.06 -7.02
CA THR A 166 0.98 13.62 -7.07
C THR A 166 1.42 13.06 -8.42
N SER A 167 1.02 13.68 -9.55
CA SER A 167 1.39 13.23 -10.88
C SER A 167 2.90 13.28 -11.12
N SER A 168 3.58 14.33 -10.65
CA SER A 168 5.04 14.45 -10.72
C SER A 168 5.76 13.37 -9.90
N MET A 169 5.20 13.01 -8.75
CA MET A 169 5.72 11.93 -7.90
C MET A 169 5.56 10.56 -8.56
N LEU A 170 4.39 10.27 -9.13
CA LEU A 170 4.11 9.02 -9.82
C LEU A 170 4.95 8.86 -11.08
N SER A 171 5.04 9.91 -11.91
CA SER A 171 5.89 9.92 -13.11
C SER A 171 7.36 9.65 -12.77
N TRP A 172 7.86 10.25 -11.69
CA TRP A 172 9.21 9.94 -11.22
C TRP A 172 9.36 8.48 -10.76
N LEU A 173 8.40 7.95 -9.98
CA LEU A 173 8.43 6.54 -9.56
C LEU A 173 8.44 5.57 -10.74
N GLU A 174 7.73 5.89 -11.82
CA GLU A 174 7.72 5.09 -13.04
C GLU A 174 9.06 5.07 -13.76
N SER A 175 9.87 6.12 -13.62
CA SER A 175 11.23 6.15 -14.14
C SER A 175 12.22 5.26 -13.37
N ILE A 176 11.86 4.79 -12.17
CA ILE A 176 12.72 3.99 -11.31
C ILE A 176 12.62 2.50 -11.64
N GLY A 177 13.76 1.81 -11.69
CA GLY A 177 13.81 0.36 -11.90
C GLY A 177 12.97 -0.42 -10.88
N VAL A 178 12.30 -1.48 -11.37
CA VAL A 178 11.24 -2.23 -10.66
C VAL A 178 11.61 -2.60 -9.22
N GLN A 179 12.83 -3.08 -8.99
CA GLN A 179 13.29 -3.47 -7.66
C GLN A 179 13.24 -2.28 -6.68
N ARG A 180 13.97 -1.20 -6.99
CA ARG A 180 14.01 0.02 -6.17
C ARG A 180 12.65 0.68 -6.02
N ARG A 181 11.84 0.64 -7.09
CA ARG A 181 10.50 1.22 -7.13
C ARG A 181 9.60 0.63 -6.03
N ARG A 182 9.64 -0.68 -5.77
CA ARG A 182 8.79 -1.32 -4.74
C ARG A 182 9.02 -0.76 -3.33
N ILE A 183 10.28 -0.53 -2.95
CA ILE A 183 10.63 0.08 -1.65
C ILE A 183 10.18 1.55 -1.62
N LEU A 184 10.51 2.28 -2.68
CA LEU A 184 10.21 3.71 -2.76
C LEU A 184 8.71 3.98 -2.79
N GLU A 185 7.91 3.19 -3.50
CA GLU A 185 6.44 3.30 -3.49
C GLU A 185 5.90 3.23 -2.06
N VAL A 186 6.34 2.24 -1.26
CA VAL A 186 5.90 2.13 0.14
C VAL A 186 6.31 3.35 0.94
N ILE A 187 7.56 3.82 0.80
CA ILE A 187 8.07 4.98 1.54
C ILE A 187 7.33 6.27 1.15
N LEU A 188 7.19 6.56 -0.15
CA LEU A 188 6.55 7.78 -0.63
C LEU A 188 5.07 7.82 -0.25
N TYR A 189 4.34 6.70 -0.41
CA TYR A 189 2.94 6.64 0.01
C TYR A 189 2.77 6.74 1.53
N THR A 190 3.69 6.14 2.30
CA THR A 190 3.70 6.31 3.77
C THR A 190 3.93 7.76 4.16
N THR A 191 4.79 8.47 3.42
CA THR A 191 5.08 9.89 3.65
C THR A 191 3.84 10.75 3.45
N VAL A 192 3.17 10.63 2.30
CA VAL A 192 1.89 11.31 2.01
C VAL A 192 0.85 11.00 3.10
N TRP A 193 0.74 9.74 3.50
CA TRP A 193 -0.20 9.34 4.53
C TRP A 193 0.11 9.94 5.90
N CYS A 194 1.37 9.93 6.34
CA CYS A 194 1.76 10.49 7.63
C CYS A 194 1.49 12.00 7.70
N ILE A 195 1.73 12.71 6.59
CA ILE A 195 1.40 14.13 6.45
C ILE A 195 -0.11 14.33 6.58
N TRP A 196 -0.92 13.57 5.83
CA TRP A 196 -2.39 13.66 5.90
C TRP A 196 -2.94 13.34 7.30
N ARG A 197 -2.40 12.29 7.95
CA ARG A 197 -2.77 11.91 9.31
C ARG A 197 -2.45 13.01 10.30
N PHE A 198 -1.26 13.60 10.21
CA PHE A 198 -0.86 14.72 11.06
C PHE A 198 -1.82 15.90 10.89
N ARG A 199 -2.09 16.29 9.64
CA ARG A 199 -3.07 17.33 9.30
C ARG A 199 -4.43 17.05 9.94
N ASN A 200 -4.98 15.86 9.76
CA ASN A 200 -6.29 15.51 10.32
C ASN A 200 -6.29 15.58 11.85
N GLY A 201 -5.17 15.18 12.47
CA GLY A 201 -4.97 15.37 13.90
C GLY A 201 -5.08 16.82 14.37
N LEU A 202 -4.61 17.78 13.58
CA LEU A 202 -4.74 19.21 13.87
C LEU A 202 -6.18 19.71 13.66
N VAL A 203 -6.86 19.23 12.62
CA VAL A 203 -8.24 19.65 12.29
C VAL A 203 -9.25 19.12 13.30
N PHE A 204 -9.19 17.83 13.60
CA PHE A 204 -10.16 17.18 14.49
C PHE A 204 -9.77 17.23 15.97
N LYS A 205 -8.55 17.71 16.28
CA LYS A 205 -7.97 17.75 17.64
C LYS A 205 -7.86 16.37 18.29
N ASP A 206 -7.81 15.31 17.48
CA ASP A 206 -7.79 13.91 17.91
C ASP A 206 -6.38 13.32 18.06
N SER A 207 -5.32 14.12 17.82
CA SER A 207 -3.95 13.61 17.75
C SER A 207 -3.03 14.19 18.81
N THR A 208 -2.32 13.31 19.52
CA THR A 208 -1.18 13.64 20.39
C THR A 208 0.16 13.69 19.65
N MET A 209 0.18 13.32 18.36
CA MET A 209 1.41 13.24 17.56
C MET A 209 2.00 14.63 17.35
N LYS A 210 3.24 14.85 17.81
CA LYS A 210 3.96 16.11 17.58
C LYS A 210 4.60 16.11 16.19
N LYS A 211 4.77 17.31 15.63
CA LYS A 211 5.41 17.53 14.33
C LYS A 211 6.78 16.85 14.19
N SER A 212 7.57 16.81 15.27
CA SER A 212 8.91 16.18 15.31
C SER A 212 8.88 14.66 15.11
N PHE A 213 7.76 14.00 15.40
CA PHE A 213 7.61 12.53 15.33
C PHE A 213 7.07 12.04 13.98
N ILE A 214 6.76 12.94 13.05
CA ILE A 214 6.20 12.54 11.75
C ILE A 214 7.21 11.68 10.98
N PHE A 215 8.49 12.07 10.95
CA PHE A 215 9.52 11.30 10.25
C PHE A 215 9.73 9.90 10.84
N GLU A 216 9.79 9.78 12.16
CA GLU A 216 9.87 8.48 12.84
C GLU A 216 8.66 7.60 12.48
N SER A 217 7.47 8.20 12.43
CA SER A 217 6.25 7.50 11.98
C SER A 217 6.37 7.03 10.52
N ILE A 218 7.01 7.80 9.63
CA ILE A 218 7.25 7.37 8.24
C ILE A 218 8.15 6.13 8.22
N VAL A 219 9.26 6.14 8.96
CA VAL A 219 10.21 5.02 9.01
C VAL A 219 9.54 3.74 9.54
N ILE A 220 8.83 3.84 10.67
CA ILE A 220 8.17 2.70 11.32
C ILE A 220 7.03 2.14 10.45
N ASN A 221 6.13 3.00 9.97
CA ASN A 221 4.97 2.55 9.20
C ASN A 221 5.38 1.97 7.83
N SER A 222 6.39 2.57 7.18
CA SER A 222 6.87 2.07 5.89
C SER A 222 7.52 0.70 6.03
N TYR A 223 8.27 0.45 7.12
CA TYR A 223 8.80 -0.88 7.42
C TYR A 223 7.70 -1.90 7.60
N HIS A 224 6.73 -1.64 8.49
CA HIS A 224 5.63 -2.59 8.75
C HIS A 224 4.82 -2.88 7.50
N TRP A 225 4.57 -1.87 6.66
CA TRP A 225 3.86 -2.07 5.40
C TRP A 225 4.70 -2.88 4.42
N PHE A 226 5.98 -2.57 4.26
CA PHE A 226 6.84 -3.31 3.36
C PHE A 226 7.04 -4.77 3.80
N SER A 227 7.35 -5.00 5.09
CA SER A 227 7.55 -6.33 5.66
C SER A 227 6.29 -7.20 5.60
N SER A 228 5.11 -6.60 5.76
CA SER A 228 3.83 -7.34 5.63
C SER A 228 3.53 -7.77 4.18
N ARG A 229 4.01 -7.01 3.18
CA ARG A 229 3.73 -7.21 1.75
C ARG A 229 4.78 -8.06 1.04
N CYS A 230 6.02 -8.07 1.51
CA CYS A 230 7.14 -8.73 0.86
C CYS A 230 7.71 -9.86 1.72
N LYS A 231 6.85 -10.84 2.08
CA LYS A 231 7.21 -11.97 2.97
C LYS A 231 8.40 -12.81 2.48
N LYS A 232 8.70 -12.81 1.17
CA LYS A 232 9.89 -13.48 0.59
C LYS A 232 11.21 -12.79 0.91
N HIS A 233 11.18 -11.50 1.26
CA HIS A 233 12.38 -10.72 1.56
C HIS A 233 12.53 -10.61 3.07
N ASN A 234 13.54 -11.27 3.63
CA ASN A 234 13.85 -11.21 5.06
C ASN A 234 14.52 -9.85 5.37
N ILE A 235 13.71 -8.79 5.44
CA ILE A 235 14.17 -7.41 5.56
C ILE A 235 14.49 -7.11 7.01
N SER A 236 15.78 -6.96 7.29
CA SER A 236 16.26 -6.48 8.59
C SER A 236 15.75 -5.06 8.89
N TRP A 237 15.10 -4.91 10.05
CA TRP A 237 14.76 -3.61 10.62
C TRP A 237 16.00 -2.72 10.80
N THR A 238 17.15 -3.28 11.18
CA THR A 238 18.37 -2.49 11.41
C THR A 238 18.89 -1.86 10.11
N LEU A 239 18.88 -2.63 9.02
CA LEU A 239 19.24 -2.13 7.69
C LEU A 239 18.20 -1.11 7.19
N TRP A 240 16.91 -1.37 7.40
CA TRP A 240 15.85 -0.44 7.02
C TRP A 240 15.99 0.92 7.72
N LEU A 241 16.27 0.89 9.04
CA LEU A 241 16.48 2.09 9.83
C LEU A 241 17.68 2.90 9.36
N GLN A 242 18.76 2.24 8.92
CA GLN A 242 19.95 2.91 8.39
C GLN A 242 19.72 3.47 6.98
N ASN A 243 19.35 2.61 6.04
CA ASN A 243 18.99 2.98 4.67
C ASN A 243 18.20 1.83 4.01
N PRO A 244 16.92 2.05 3.65
CA PRO A 244 16.06 1.00 3.08
C PRO A 244 16.51 0.55 1.69
N MET A 245 17.32 1.35 0.99
CA MET A 245 17.85 1.01 -0.34
C MET A 245 19.00 -0.02 -0.30
N LEU A 246 19.60 -0.27 0.86
CA LEU A 246 20.70 -1.23 1.00
C LEU A 246 20.27 -2.70 0.84
N HIS A 247 18.97 -2.99 0.94
CA HIS A 247 18.41 -4.34 0.80
C HIS A 247 18.52 -4.94 -0.61
N PHE A 248 18.99 -4.18 -1.61
CA PHE A 248 19.27 -4.70 -2.96
C PHE A 248 20.73 -5.10 -3.20
N PHE A 249 21.61 -4.90 -2.22
CA PHE A 249 23.03 -5.21 -2.32
C PHE A 249 23.46 -6.44 -1.51
N VAL A 250 22.51 -7.17 -0.92
CA VAL A 250 22.72 -8.40 -0.12
C VAL A 250 22.04 -9.58 -0.78
#